data_AF-A0A925IDS4-F1
#
_entry.id   AF-A0A925IDS4-F1
#
_cell.length_a   1.000
_cell.length_b   1.000
_cell.length_c   1.000
_cell.angle_alpha   90.00
_cell.angle_beta   90.00
_cell.angle_gamma   90.00
#
_symmetry.space_group_name_H-M   'P 1'
#
loop_
_entity.id
_entity.type
_entity.pdbx_description
1 polymer ?
#
loop_
_entity_poly.entity_id
_entity_poly.type
_entity_poly.pdbx_seq_one_letter_code
_entity_poly.pdbx_strand_id
1 'polypeptide(L)'
;QAFQNGRMFYLQTTDEIWVLLNDGDGMSGTWIIAPDTFEDGQAEFDPNITVPAGLYQPERGFGKLWRENDTIRNTLGFASDTEYGHVTDYTYTFGGTVNANNEYVPGPGVHTLTSREGTSFVFDESTMTWHIQQ
;
A
#
# COMPACT_ATOMS: atom_id res chain seq x y z
N GLN A 1 7.25 -1.55 1.91
CA GLN A 1 8.19 -0.59 2.53
C GLN A 1 7.46 0.30 3.54
N ALA A 2 8.03 0.47 4.73
CA ALA A 2 7.49 1.36 5.76
C ALA A 2 7.87 2.84 5.51
N PHE A 3 6.97 3.75 5.86
CA PHE A 3 7.14 5.20 5.78
C PHE A 3 6.87 5.84 7.15
N GLN A 4 7.17 7.13 7.28
CA GLN A 4 6.95 7.86 8.54
C GLN A 4 5.48 7.80 8.99
N ASN A 5 4.54 7.95 8.06
CA ASN A 5 3.10 8.03 8.35
C ASN A 5 2.29 6.99 7.56
N GLY A 6 2.90 5.84 7.24
CA GLY A 6 2.20 4.83 6.47
C GLY A 6 3.10 3.73 5.93
N ARG A 7 2.61 3.06 4.88
CA ARG A 7 3.30 1.93 4.25
C ARG A 7 2.91 1.83 2.79
N MET A 8 3.80 1.32 1.95
CA MET A 8 3.47 0.83 0.62
C MET A 8 3.72 -0.68 0.51
N PHE A 9 2.85 -1.38 -0.21
CA PHE A 9 3.05 -2.76 -0.65
C PHE A 9 2.97 -2.82 -2.17
N TYR A 10 3.79 -3.66 -2.78
CA TYR A 10 3.68 -3.97 -4.21
C TYR A 10 3.01 -5.35 -4.36
N LEU A 11 1.97 -5.42 -5.18
CA LEU A 11 1.25 -6.63 -5.52
C LEU A 11 1.60 -7.03 -6.95
N GLN A 12 2.53 -7.98 -7.07
CA GLN A 12 3.02 -8.47 -8.36
C GLN A 12 1.91 -9.04 -9.27
N THR A 13 0.85 -9.60 -8.69
CA THR A 13 -0.24 -10.24 -9.46
C THR A 13 -1.09 -9.26 -10.25
N THR A 14 -1.23 -8.03 -9.76
CA THR A 14 -2.04 -6.97 -10.38
C THR A 14 -1.21 -5.80 -10.86
N ASP A 15 0.09 -5.81 -10.58
CA ASP A 15 1.02 -4.72 -10.86
C ASP A 15 0.61 -3.40 -10.19
N GLU A 16 0.19 -3.52 -8.93
CA GLU A 16 -0.34 -2.42 -8.13
C GLU A 16 0.55 -2.12 -6.93
N ILE A 17 0.59 -0.84 -6.57
CA ILE A 17 1.12 -0.32 -5.31
C ILE A 17 -0.07 0.02 -4.42
N TRP A 18 -0.18 -0.68 -3.29
CA TRP A 18 -1.12 -0.35 -2.24
C TRP A 18 -0.47 0.60 -1.25
N VAL A 19 -1.05 1.78 -1.12
CA VAL A 19 -0.60 2.84 -0.24
C VAL A 19 -1.52 2.93 0.98
N LEU A 20 -0.93 2.75 2.16
CA LEU A 20 -1.59 2.84 3.45
C LEU A 20 -1.18 4.16 4.07
N LEU A 21 -2.15 5.05 4.28
CA LEU A 21 -1.98 6.30 4.99
C LEU A 21 -2.49 6.12 6.42
N ASN A 22 -1.69 6.45 7.44
CA ASN A 22 -2.10 6.33 8.84
C ASN A 22 -3.03 7.49 9.23
N ASP A 23 -4.12 7.20 9.96
CA ASP A 23 -5.04 8.21 10.50
C ASP A 23 -4.60 8.74 11.89
N GLY A 24 -3.39 8.40 12.33
CA GLY A 24 -2.71 8.97 13.51
C GLY A 24 -2.42 7.98 14.65
N ASP A 25 -3.12 6.84 14.71
CA ASP A 25 -2.87 5.78 15.70
C ASP A 25 -1.81 4.76 15.24
N GLY A 26 -1.47 4.77 13.94
CA GLY A 26 -0.54 3.83 13.32
C GLY A 26 -1.10 2.41 13.15
N MET A 27 -2.38 2.20 13.48
CA MET A 27 -3.06 0.91 13.45
C MET A 27 -4.17 0.86 12.40
N SER A 28 -4.57 2.02 11.86
CA SER A 28 -5.59 2.12 10.81
C SER A 28 -5.41 3.36 9.93
N GLY A 29 -6.11 3.37 8.80
CA GLY A 29 -6.37 4.60 8.05
C GLY A 29 -6.84 4.38 6.63
N THR A 30 -6.49 5.32 5.75
CA THR A 30 -6.93 5.33 4.35
C THR A 30 -6.09 4.41 3.48
N TRP A 31 -6.73 3.66 2.58
CA TRP A 31 -6.10 2.78 1.60
C TRP A 31 -6.29 3.33 0.19
N ILE A 32 -5.19 3.46 -0.54
CA ILE A 32 -5.16 3.88 -1.95
C ILE A 32 -4.52 2.76 -2.77
N ILE A 33 -5.13 2.45 -3.91
CA ILE A 33 -4.56 1.55 -4.92
C ILE A 33 -4.05 2.42 -6.07
N ALA A 34 -2.77 2.27 -6.41
CA ALA A 34 -2.14 2.94 -7.54
C ALA A 34 -1.46 1.91 -8.44
N PRO A 35 -1.43 2.09 -9.76
CA PRO A 35 -0.62 1.23 -10.62
C PRO A 35 0.87 1.46 -10.35
N ASP A 36 1.69 0.41 -10.44
CA ASP A 36 3.12 0.61 -10.66
C ASP A 36 3.31 1.05 -12.12
N THR A 37 4.00 2.16 -12.32
CA THR A 37 4.29 2.70 -13.66
C THR A 37 5.79 2.83 -13.90
N PHE A 38 6.61 2.34 -12.96
CA PHE A 38 8.04 2.35 -13.10
C PHE A 38 8.46 1.29 -14.13
N GLU A 39 9.31 1.70 -15.06
CA GLU A 39 9.87 0.83 -16.09
C GLU A 39 11.38 0.74 -15.94
N ASP A 40 11.96 -0.41 -16.26
CA ASP A 40 13.40 -0.62 -16.20
C ASP A 40 14.14 0.40 -17.08
N GLY A 41 15.19 1.02 -16.51
CA GLY A 41 15.97 2.08 -17.14
C GLY A 41 15.48 3.50 -16.83
N GLN A 42 14.34 3.67 -16.17
CA GLN A 42 13.95 4.95 -15.57
C GLN A 42 14.84 5.28 -14.35
N ALA A 43 14.89 6.55 -13.95
CA ALA A 43 15.62 6.97 -12.76
C ALA A 43 14.97 6.37 -11.50
N GLU A 44 15.72 5.54 -10.78
CA GLU A 44 15.23 4.85 -9.57
C GLU A 44 15.00 5.82 -8.42
N PHE A 45 15.84 6.84 -8.30
CA PHE A 45 15.75 7.93 -7.32
C PHE A 45 16.08 9.28 -7.96
N ASP A 46 15.93 10.36 -7.19
CA ASP A 46 16.26 11.73 -7.60
C ASP A 46 17.41 12.24 -6.72
N PRO A 47 18.61 12.44 -7.29
CA PRO A 47 19.78 12.86 -6.52
C PRO A 47 19.67 14.28 -5.94
N ASN A 48 18.66 15.07 -6.34
CA ASN A 48 18.44 16.41 -5.82
C ASN A 48 17.59 16.44 -4.54
N ILE A 49 17.03 15.30 -4.13
CA ILE A 49 16.24 15.20 -2.90
C ILE A 49 17.17 14.95 -1.73
N THR A 50 17.24 15.93 -0.82
CA THR A 50 17.99 15.79 0.43
C THR A 50 17.20 14.93 1.42
N VAL A 51 17.69 13.72 1.66
CA VAL A 51 17.07 12.78 2.61
C VAL A 51 17.48 13.12 4.04
N PRO A 52 16.54 13.29 4.99
CA PRO A 52 16.87 13.49 6.40
C PRO A 52 17.60 12.29 7.01
N ALA A 53 18.39 12.54 8.06
CA ALA A 53 19.14 11.49 8.74
C ALA A 53 18.22 10.37 9.27
N GLY A 54 18.57 9.11 8.97
CA GLY A 54 17.82 7.93 9.39
C GLY A 54 16.56 7.63 8.58
N LEU A 55 16.32 8.36 7.48
CA LEU A 55 15.25 8.10 6.53
C LEU A 55 15.81 7.75 5.15
N TYR A 56 14.94 7.33 4.25
CA TYR A 56 15.26 6.91 2.89
C TYR A 56 14.34 7.56 1.88
N GLN A 57 14.88 7.90 0.71
CA GLN A 57 14.05 8.14 -0.46
C GLN A 57 13.57 6.77 -0.98
N PRO A 58 12.27 6.56 -1.19
CA PRO A 58 11.80 5.34 -1.86
C PRO A 58 12.32 5.28 -3.30
N GLU A 59 12.60 4.07 -3.78
CA GLU A 59 13.22 3.83 -5.07
C GLU A 59 12.21 3.17 -6.04
N ARG A 60 12.55 3.10 -7.32
CA ARG A 60 11.78 2.38 -8.36
C ARG A 60 10.28 2.71 -8.33
N GLY A 61 9.39 1.71 -8.26
CA GLY A 61 7.93 1.87 -8.30
C GLY A 61 7.39 2.76 -7.18
N PHE A 62 7.72 2.44 -5.93
CA PHE A 62 7.35 3.27 -4.78
C PHE A 62 7.92 4.68 -4.91
N GLY A 63 9.18 4.78 -5.35
CA GLY A 63 9.89 6.02 -5.55
C GLY A 63 9.25 6.92 -6.59
N LYS A 64 8.85 6.35 -7.72
CA LYS A 64 8.19 7.08 -8.80
C LYS A 64 6.84 7.59 -8.36
N LEU A 65 5.99 6.72 -7.80
CA LEU A 65 4.68 7.11 -7.27
C LEU A 65 4.81 8.22 -6.23
N TRP A 66 5.77 8.09 -5.31
CA TRP A 66 6.03 9.08 -4.27
C TRP A 66 6.59 10.40 -4.83
N ARG A 67 7.45 10.38 -5.85
CA ARG A 67 7.96 11.62 -6.46
C ARG A 67 6.91 12.36 -7.29
N GLU A 68 6.08 11.62 -8.02
CA GLU A 68 5.11 12.17 -8.98
C GLU A 68 3.75 12.52 -8.35
N ASN A 69 3.48 12.07 -7.12
CA ASN A 69 2.25 12.38 -6.39
C ASN A 69 2.54 13.15 -5.09
N ASP A 70 2.44 14.48 -5.16
CA ASP A 70 2.69 15.37 -4.03
C ASP A 70 1.79 15.08 -2.82
N THR A 71 0.54 14.68 -3.04
CA THR A 71 -0.38 14.32 -1.94
C THR A 71 0.12 13.09 -1.20
N ILE A 72 0.44 12.01 -1.93
CA ILE A 72 1.00 10.78 -1.34
C ILE A 72 2.32 11.09 -0.62
N ARG A 73 3.21 11.85 -1.26
CA ARG A 73 4.50 12.26 -0.68
C ARG A 73 4.35 12.97 0.66
N ASN A 74 3.52 14.01 0.67
CA ASN A 74 3.38 14.89 1.82
C ASN A 74 2.65 14.17 2.97
N THR A 75 1.72 13.25 2.66
CA THR A 75 1.03 12.47 3.68
C THR A 75 1.93 11.37 4.26
N LEU A 76 2.60 10.56 3.43
CA LEU A 76 3.45 9.46 3.90
C LEU A 76 4.73 9.93 4.60
N GLY A 77 5.33 11.03 4.12
CA GLY A 77 6.71 11.39 4.45
C GLY A 77 7.74 10.51 3.74
N PHE A 78 8.98 10.49 4.22
CA PHE A 78 10.03 9.63 3.67
C PHE A 78 9.87 8.17 4.11
N ALA A 79 10.54 7.25 3.42
CA ALA A 79 10.62 5.87 3.87
C ALA A 79 11.45 5.79 5.16
N SER A 80 11.00 4.98 6.12
CA SER A 80 11.69 4.76 7.40
C SER A 80 12.61 3.53 7.35
N ASP A 81 12.54 2.76 6.26
CA ASP A 81 13.35 1.58 6.01
C ASP A 81 13.66 1.45 4.52
N THR A 82 14.74 0.73 4.19
CA THR A 82 15.11 0.39 2.82
C THR A 82 14.01 -0.42 2.13
N GLU A 83 13.93 -0.31 0.79
CA GLU A 83 13.01 -1.15 0.03
C GLU A 83 13.53 -2.58 -0.04
N TYR A 84 12.65 -3.56 0.19
CA TYR A 84 12.97 -4.97 0.02
C TYR A 84 11.78 -5.71 -0.55
N GLY A 85 12.06 -6.58 -1.53
CA GLY A 85 11.10 -7.55 -2.03
C GLY A 85 10.80 -8.59 -0.95
N HIS A 86 9.52 -8.83 -0.69
CA HIS A 86 9.08 -9.89 0.21
C HIS A 86 7.80 -10.53 -0.32
N VAL A 87 7.68 -11.84 -0.14
CA VAL A 87 6.45 -12.58 -0.41
C VAL A 87 5.58 -12.48 0.84
N THR A 88 4.43 -11.82 0.72
CA THR A 88 3.44 -11.71 1.79
C THR A 88 2.34 -12.73 1.56
N ASP A 89 1.81 -13.32 2.64
CA ASP A 89 0.58 -14.10 2.52
C ASP A 89 -0.54 -13.12 2.19
N TYR A 90 -1.23 -13.37 1.08
CA TYR A 90 -2.33 -12.56 0.57
C TYR A 90 -3.59 -13.42 0.42
N THR A 91 -4.69 -12.94 0.99
CA THR A 91 -6.01 -13.55 0.82
C THR A 91 -7.03 -12.49 0.42
N TYR A 92 -8.01 -12.91 -0.38
CA TYR A 92 -9.20 -12.11 -0.68
C TYR A 92 -10.45 -12.90 -0.30
N THR A 93 -11.30 -12.28 0.52
CA THR A 93 -12.63 -12.78 0.83
C THR A 93 -13.65 -11.97 0.04
N PHE A 94 -14.27 -12.62 -0.95
CA PHE A 94 -15.32 -12.01 -1.77
C PHE A 94 -16.49 -11.56 -0.90
N GLY A 95 -16.93 -10.31 -1.07
CA GLY A 95 -18.17 -9.82 -0.47
C GLY A 95 -19.30 -9.75 -1.50
N GLY A 96 -20.53 -9.58 -1.01
CA GLY A 96 -21.72 -9.59 -1.85
C GLY A 96 -22.99 -9.89 -1.07
N THR A 97 -24.09 -10.06 -1.79
CA THR A 97 -25.39 -10.42 -1.22
C THR A 97 -26.03 -11.55 -2.01
N VAL A 98 -27.02 -12.22 -1.42
CA VAL A 98 -27.87 -13.16 -2.15
C VAL A 98 -29.21 -12.48 -2.40
N ASN A 99 -29.63 -12.40 -3.66
CA ASN A 99 -30.87 -11.75 -4.05
C ASN A 99 -32.11 -12.65 -3.76
N ALA A 100 -33.31 -12.14 -4.03
CA ALA A 100 -34.57 -12.87 -3.80
C ALA A 100 -34.73 -14.16 -4.63
N ASN A 101 -33.95 -14.32 -5.70
CA ASN A 101 -33.92 -15.52 -6.55
C ASN A 101 -32.87 -16.54 -6.10
N ASN A 102 -32.25 -16.34 -4.92
CA ASN A 102 -31.18 -17.17 -4.40
C ASN A 102 -29.90 -17.15 -5.26
N GLU A 103 -29.68 -16.04 -5.98
CA GLU A 103 -28.49 -15.80 -6.79
C GLU A 103 -27.50 -14.92 -6.04
N TYR A 104 -26.21 -15.26 -6.12
CA TYR A 104 -25.15 -14.43 -5.58
C TYR A 104 -24.91 -13.20 -6.45
N VAL A 105 -24.88 -12.04 -5.81
CA VAL A 105 -24.56 -10.74 -6.40
C VAL A 105 -23.24 -10.27 -5.80
N PRO A 106 -22.13 -10.24 -6.60
CA PRO A 106 -20.84 -9.77 -6.13
C PRO A 106 -20.90 -8.33 -5.62
N GLY A 107 -20.12 -8.04 -4.60
CA GLY A 107 -19.91 -6.71 -4.04
C GLY A 107 -18.48 -6.56 -3.49
N PRO A 108 -18.19 -5.43 -2.83
CA PRO A 108 -16.89 -5.19 -2.21
C PRO A 108 -16.55 -6.28 -1.19
N GLY A 109 -15.32 -6.78 -1.25
CA GLY A 109 -14.77 -7.77 -0.34
C GLY A 109 -13.73 -7.20 0.61
N VAL A 110 -12.98 -8.11 1.22
CA VAL A 110 -11.93 -7.80 2.19
C VAL A 110 -10.65 -8.50 1.78
N HIS A 111 -9.55 -7.75 1.73
CA HIS A 111 -8.22 -8.33 1.56
C HIS A 111 -7.52 -8.45 2.91
N THR A 112 -6.66 -9.45 3.03
CA THR A 112 -5.73 -9.56 4.14
C THR A 112 -4.34 -9.82 3.60
N LEU A 113 -3.37 -9.05 4.09
CA LEU A 113 -1.96 -9.17 3.72
C LEU A 113 -1.10 -9.19 4.97
N THR A 114 -0.26 -10.20 5.13
CA THR A 114 0.70 -10.28 6.24
C THR A 114 2.07 -9.78 5.82
N SER A 115 2.57 -8.75 6.48
CA SER A 115 3.91 -8.22 6.20
C SER A 115 5.01 -9.15 6.72
N ARG A 116 6.25 -8.89 6.30
CA ARG A 116 7.44 -9.64 6.72
C ARG A 116 7.60 -9.73 8.25
N GLU A 117 7.22 -8.66 8.92
CA GLU A 117 7.30 -8.51 10.38
C GLU A 117 6.21 -9.31 11.12
N GLY A 118 5.31 -9.98 10.38
CA GLY A 118 4.21 -10.78 10.93
C GLY A 118 2.93 -9.98 11.19
N THR A 119 2.91 -8.68 10.85
CA THR A 119 1.73 -7.83 11.03
C THR A 119 0.73 -8.11 9.91
N SER A 120 -0.50 -8.45 10.27
CA SER A 120 -1.58 -8.67 9.30
C SER A 120 -2.41 -7.41 9.12
N PHE A 121 -2.56 -6.97 7.88
CA PHE A 121 -3.31 -5.79 7.46
C PHE A 121 -4.59 -6.26 6.78
N VAL A 122 -5.71 -5.67 7.17
CA VAL A 122 -7.03 -5.91 6.60
C VAL A 122 -7.42 -4.67 5.78
N PHE A 123 -7.88 -4.88 4.55
CA PHE A 123 -8.27 -3.83 3.61
C PHE A 123 -9.73 -4.02 3.21
N ASP A 124 -10.55 -3.00 3.39
CA ASP A 124 -11.98 -3.03 3.11
C ASP A 124 -12.28 -2.26 1.83
N GLU A 125 -12.74 -2.96 0.78
CA GLU A 125 -13.05 -2.35 -0.53
C GLU A 125 -14.28 -1.42 -0.46
N SER A 126 -15.15 -1.56 0.54
CA SER A 126 -16.36 -0.72 0.66
C SER A 126 -16.06 0.66 1.22
N THR A 127 -15.07 0.76 2.11
CA THR A 127 -14.69 2.01 2.77
C THR A 127 -13.37 2.58 2.27
N MET A 128 -12.59 1.80 1.50
CA MET A 128 -11.22 2.14 1.11
C MET A 128 -10.34 2.48 2.32
N THR A 129 -10.47 1.68 3.38
CA THR A 129 -9.68 1.81 4.60
C THR A 129 -8.91 0.53 4.88
N TRP A 130 -7.88 0.65 5.72
CA TRP A 130 -7.13 -0.48 6.24
C TRP A 130 -7.04 -0.42 7.77
N HIS A 131 -6.82 -1.57 8.40
CA HIS A 131 -6.47 -1.68 9.81
C HIS A 131 -5.60 -2.91 10.07
N ILE A 132 -4.92 -2.94 11.22
CA ILE A 132 -4.19 -4.13 11.68
C ILE A 132 -5.16 -5.11 12.32
N GLN A 133 -5.05 -6.39 11.92
CA GLN A 133 -5.76 -7.49 12.55
C GLN A 133 -5.17 -7.75 13.95
N GLN A 134 -6.01 -7.65 15.00
CA GLN A 134 -5.64 -7.92 16.39
C GLN A 134 -5.65 -9.42 16.72
#